data_AF-A0A7S4BJV9-F1
#
_entry.id   AF-A0A7S4BJV9-F1
#
_cell.length_a   1.000
_cell.length_b   1.000
_cell.length_c   1.000
_cell.angle_alpha   90.00
_cell.angle_beta   90.00
_cell.angle_gamma   90.00
#
_symmetry.space_group_name_H-M   'P 1'
#
loop_
_entity.id
_entity.type
_entity.pdbx_description
1 polymer ?
#
loop_
_entity_poly.entity_id
_entity_poly.type
_entity_poly.pdbx_seq_one_letter_code
_entity_poly.pdbx_strand_id
1 'polypeptide(L)'
;TLYTHLAFLYKFDEEEELDYKAVSTLLCAQIFLGNNHSFDVDSELGSKTRRSQWEERKAESSLGVPQTEVFELFARHRCKLLRYLEAFPSERDAAMEAVVRTVTCSGPRLLPRPQNAFQPRKWQQRTGFRGAGRYLPDTSIPHSMNGEADTDLAM
;
A
#
# COMPACT_ATOMS: atom_id res chain seq x y z
N THR A 1 8.92 13.93 1.59
CA THR A 1 8.92 14.25 3.04
C THR A 1 7.62 13.91 3.76
N LEU A 2 6.46 14.58 3.55
CA LEU A 2 5.27 14.39 4.43
C LEU A 2 4.85 12.93 4.63
N TYR A 3 4.62 12.19 3.54
CA TYR A 3 4.20 10.78 3.61
C TYR A 3 5.23 9.88 4.32
N THR A 4 6.51 10.20 4.17
CA THR A 4 7.59 9.52 4.88
C THR A 4 7.46 9.74 6.38
N HIS A 5 7.33 10.98 6.83
CA HIS A 5 7.17 11.28 8.25
C HIS A 5 5.88 10.69 8.84
N LEU A 6 4.77 10.72 8.09
CA LEU A 6 3.52 10.09 8.51
C LEU A 6 3.66 8.57 8.68
N ALA A 7 4.40 7.90 7.81
CA ALA A 7 4.67 6.46 7.96
C ALA A 7 5.55 6.18 9.19
N PHE A 8 6.52 7.04 9.47
CA PHE A 8 7.42 6.90 10.62
C PHE A 8 6.72 7.08 11.97
N LEU A 9 5.56 7.74 12.03
CA LEU A 9 4.75 7.79 13.26
C LEU A 9 4.37 6.40 13.77
N TYR A 10 4.28 5.42 12.86
CA TYR A 10 3.86 4.06 13.16
C TYR A 10 5.04 3.06 13.14
N LYS A 11 6.30 3.53 13.14
CA LYS A 11 7.52 2.70 12.97
C LYS A 11 7.64 1.53 13.97
N PHE A 12 7.04 1.70 15.14
CA PHE A 12 7.12 0.75 16.25
C PHE A 12 5.79 0.08 16.57
N ASP A 13 4.75 0.31 15.76
CA ASP A 13 3.44 -0.29 16.01
C ASP A 13 3.49 -1.81 15.83
N GLU A 14 2.94 -2.52 16.81
CA GLU A 14 2.72 -3.95 16.75
C GLU A 14 1.41 -4.33 16.07
N GLU A 15 1.23 -5.62 15.75
CA GLU A 15 0.10 -6.09 14.94
C GLU A 15 -1.24 -5.81 15.64
N GLU A 16 -1.26 -5.90 16.95
CA GLU A 16 -2.43 -5.67 17.81
C GLU A 16 -2.78 -4.18 17.95
N GLU A 17 -1.82 -3.29 17.67
CA GLU A 17 -1.99 -1.83 17.77
C GLU A 17 -2.44 -1.21 16.45
N LEU A 18 -2.36 -1.97 15.35
CA LEU A 18 -2.79 -1.49 14.04
C LEU A 18 -4.29 -1.21 14.04
N ASP A 19 -4.64 0.00 13.63
CA ASP A 19 -6.01 0.41 13.33
C ASP A 19 -6.15 0.83 11.86
N TYR A 20 -7.37 1.14 11.45
CA TYR A 20 -7.67 1.69 10.13
C TYR A 20 -6.77 2.87 9.76
N LYS A 21 -6.47 3.76 10.71
CA LYS A 21 -5.73 4.99 10.43
C LYS A 21 -4.27 4.68 10.17
N ALA A 22 -3.64 3.82 10.96
CA ALA A 22 -2.28 3.34 10.77
C ALA A 22 -2.16 2.63 9.42
N VAL A 23 -3.03 1.64 9.16
CA VAL A 23 -3.02 0.82 7.95
C VAL A 23 -3.20 1.67 6.69
N SER A 24 -4.24 2.50 6.64
CA SER A 24 -4.46 3.37 5.48
C SER A 24 -3.38 4.42 5.30
N THR A 25 -2.76 4.92 6.39
CA THR A 25 -1.63 5.88 6.27
C THR A 25 -0.39 5.19 5.73
N LEU A 26 -0.02 4.02 6.23
CA LEU A 26 1.12 3.24 5.78
C LEU A 26 0.97 2.84 4.30
N LEU A 27 -0.21 2.37 3.88
CA LEU A 27 -0.48 2.03 2.49
C LEU A 27 -0.43 3.25 1.56
N CYS A 28 -1.07 4.36 1.95
CA CYS A 28 -1.01 5.61 1.19
C CYS A 28 0.43 6.09 1.04
N ALA A 29 1.21 6.06 2.12
CA ALA A 29 2.60 6.45 2.10
C ALA A 29 3.43 5.54 1.19
N GLN A 30 3.27 4.22 1.29
CA GLN A 30 4.00 3.26 0.48
C GLN A 30 3.75 3.47 -1.01
N ILE A 31 2.49 3.61 -1.43
CA ILE A 31 2.15 3.81 -2.85
C ILE A 31 2.55 5.20 -3.32
N PHE A 32 2.32 6.24 -2.52
CA PHE A 32 2.72 7.60 -2.91
C PHE A 32 4.23 7.72 -3.07
N LEU A 33 5.01 7.18 -2.14
CA LEU A 33 6.47 7.19 -2.22
C LEU A 33 6.96 6.30 -3.36
N GLY A 34 6.38 5.11 -3.54
CA GLY A 34 6.69 4.21 -4.66
C GLY A 34 6.45 4.84 -6.04
N ASN A 35 5.41 5.68 -6.17
CA ASN A 35 5.07 6.33 -7.43
C ASN A 35 5.83 7.63 -7.68
N ASN A 36 6.17 8.38 -6.62
CA ASN A 36 6.67 9.76 -6.74
C ASN A 36 8.14 9.94 -6.31
N HIS A 37 8.78 8.91 -5.76
CA HIS A 37 10.19 8.96 -5.36
C HIS A 37 11.02 7.98 -6.18
N SER A 38 12.18 8.44 -6.67
CA SER A 38 13.17 7.59 -7.31
C SER A 38 14.09 7.03 -6.24
N PHE A 39 13.87 5.76 -5.89
CA PHE A 39 14.77 5.06 -4.99
C PHE A 39 16.04 4.68 -5.73
N ASP A 40 17.19 5.01 -5.15
CA ASP A 40 18.50 4.62 -5.67
C ASP A 40 18.99 3.39 -4.92
N VAL A 41 18.57 2.22 -5.39
CA VAL A 41 18.92 0.91 -4.80
C VAL A 41 20.09 0.27 -5.55
N ASP A 42 20.46 0.81 -6.71
CA ASP A 42 21.41 0.21 -7.67
C ASP A 42 22.85 0.73 -7.55
N SER A 43 23.16 1.56 -6.55
CA SER A 43 24.54 2.09 -6.36
C SER A 43 25.59 0.97 -6.20
N GLU A 44 25.18 -0.26 -5.88
CA GLU A 44 26.07 -1.44 -5.77
C GLU A 44 26.15 -2.33 -7.02
N LEU A 45 25.28 -2.17 -8.03
CA LEU A 45 25.21 -3.05 -9.21
C LEU A 45 25.50 -2.33 -10.53
N GLY A 46 26.62 -1.60 -10.58
CA GLY A 46 27.46 -1.50 -11.78
C GLY A 46 26.88 -0.96 -13.10
N SER A 47 25.69 -0.36 -13.15
CA SER A 47 25.17 0.25 -14.38
C SER A 47 25.52 1.75 -14.44
N LYS A 48 26.47 2.09 -15.32
CA LYS A 48 26.95 3.45 -15.53
C LYS A 48 25.91 4.29 -16.31
N THR A 49 24.84 4.70 -15.64
CA THR A 49 24.29 6.03 -15.89
C THR A 49 24.71 6.86 -14.68
N ARG A 50 25.83 7.59 -14.81
CA ARG A 50 26.29 8.52 -13.76
C ARG A 50 25.24 9.61 -13.62
N ARG A 51 24.25 9.41 -12.74
CA ARG A 51 23.56 10.53 -12.12
C ARG A 51 24.62 11.35 -11.41
N SER A 52 24.51 12.67 -11.49
CA SER A 52 25.47 13.50 -10.78
C SER A 52 25.31 13.26 -9.28
N GLN A 53 26.39 13.28 -8.51
CA GLN A 53 26.34 13.21 -7.04
C GLN A 53 25.34 14.23 -6.43
N TRP A 54 25.07 15.33 -7.15
CA TRP A 54 24.06 16.32 -6.80
C TRP A 54 22.62 15.79 -6.92
N GLU A 55 22.33 14.98 -7.94
CA GLU A 55 21.02 14.34 -8.11
C GLU A 55 20.76 13.27 -7.05
N GLU A 56 21.76 12.48 -6.69
CA GLU A 56 21.68 11.51 -5.58
C GLU A 56 21.43 12.21 -4.24
N ARG A 57 22.22 13.24 -3.92
CA ARG A 57 22.02 14.04 -2.69
C ARG A 57 20.65 14.72 -2.67
N LYS A 58 20.13 15.13 -3.84
CA LYS A 58 18.79 15.71 -3.96
C LYS A 58 17.70 14.67 -3.74
N ALA A 59 17.87 13.44 -4.23
CA ALA A 59 16.95 12.33 -3.99
C ALA A 59 16.91 11.95 -2.50
N GLU A 60 18.07 11.83 -1.85
CA GLU A 60 18.20 11.57 -0.41
C GLU A 60 17.58 12.72 0.42
N SER A 61 17.87 13.97 0.06
CA SER A 61 17.35 15.15 0.74
C SER A 61 15.83 15.31 0.60
N SER A 62 15.20 14.69 -0.40
CA SER A 62 13.76 14.85 -0.67
C SER A 62 12.86 14.00 0.26
N LEU A 63 13.41 12.96 0.90
CA LEU A 63 12.70 12.14 1.87
C LEU A 63 12.82 12.71 3.28
N GLY A 64 13.95 13.33 3.61
CA GLY A 64 14.26 13.84 4.95
C GLY A 64 14.71 12.75 5.95
N VAL A 65 14.83 11.50 5.48
CA VAL A 65 15.32 10.32 6.20
C VAL A 65 16.08 9.42 5.22
N PRO A 66 17.00 8.55 5.69
CA PRO A 66 17.70 7.63 4.81
C PRO A 66 16.75 6.70 4.05
N GLN A 67 17.02 6.47 2.76
CA GLN A 67 16.20 5.59 1.92
C GLN A 67 16.07 4.17 2.49
N THR A 68 17.16 3.64 3.05
CA THR A 68 17.20 2.31 3.69
C THR A 68 16.23 2.19 4.85
N GLU A 69 16.08 3.23 5.68
CA GLU A 69 15.12 3.21 6.78
C GLU A 69 13.66 3.17 6.29
N VAL A 70 13.37 3.83 5.15
CA VAL A 70 12.04 3.77 4.53
C VAL A 70 11.73 2.35 4.06
N PHE A 71 12.71 1.66 3.47
CA PHE A 71 12.56 0.26 3.07
C PHE A 71 12.37 -0.67 4.26
N GLU A 72 13.18 -0.52 5.31
CA GLU A 72 13.07 -1.32 6.53
C GLU A 72 11.71 -1.13 7.20
N LEU A 73 11.21 0.11 7.24
CA LEU A 73 9.88 0.44 7.76
C LEU A 73 8.80 -0.36 7.02
N PHE A 74 8.73 -0.24 5.69
CA PHE A 74 7.69 -0.94 4.92
C PHE A 74 7.87 -2.46 4.93
N ALA A 75 9.11 -2.96 4.96
CA ALA A 75 9.38 -4.39 5.09
C ALA A 75 8.86 -4.94 6.42
N ARG A 76 9.06 -4.21 7.53
CA ARG A 76 8.59 -4.60 8.88
C ARG A 76 7.07 -4.67 8.96
N HIS A 77 6.36 -3.70 8.38
CA HIS A 77 4.89 -3.67 8.44
C HIS A 77 4.21 -4.60 7.43
N ARG A 78 4.92 -5.07 6.40
CA ARG A 78 4.33 -5.82 5.27
C ARG A 78 3.41 -6.95 5.72
N CYS A 79 3.88 -7.85 6.58
CA CYS A 79 3.08 -9.00 7.01
C CYS A 79 1.89 -8.58 7.89
N LYS A 80 2.09 -7.63 8.79
CA LYS A 80 1.04 -7.12 9.70
C LYS A 80 -0.09 -6.47 8.90
N LEU A 81 0.25 -5.65 7.89
CA LEU A 81 -0.72 -5.03 6.99
C LEU A 81 -1.53 -6.07 6.21
N LEU A 82 -0.89 -7.10 5.67
CA LEU A 82 -1.60 -8.14 4.92
C LEU A 82 -2.59 -8.91 5.80
N ARG A 83 -2.17 -9.31 7.00
CA ARG A 83 -3.04 -9.98 7.97
C ARG A 83 -4.21 -9.10 8.39
N TYR A 84 -3.96 -7.82 8.65
CA TYR A 84 -5.00 -6.86 8.97
C TYR A 84 -6.07 -6.76 7.87
N LEU A 85 -5.63 -6.62 6.62
CA LEU A 85 -6.53 -6.50 5.47
C LEU A 85 -7.34 -7.78 5.21
N GLU A 86 -6.82 -8.95 5.57
CA GLU A 86 -7.54 -10.22 5.54
C GLU A 86 -8.55 -10.34 6.69
N ALA A 87 -8.17 -9.91 7.91
CA ALA A 87 -9.03 -9.98 9.09
C ALA A 87 -10.20 -8.98 9.07
N PHE A 88 -10.01 -7.80 8.44
CA PHE A 88 -11.01 -6.72 8.42
C PHE A 88 -11.42 -6.31 6.99
N PRO A 89 -12.30 -7.07 6.32
CA PRO A 89 -12.69 -6.81 4.93
C PRO A 89 -13.31 -5.43 4.67
N SER A 90 -14.13 -4.93 5.59
CA SER A 90 -14.77 -3.61 5.47
C SER A 90 -13.74 -2.48 5.51
N GLU A 91 -12.76 -2.59 6.40
CA GLU A 91 -11.70 -1.60 6.54
C GLU A 91 -10.66 -1.71 5.43
N ARG A 92 -10.40 -2.91 4.94
CA ARG A 92 -9.63 -3.12 3.70
C ARG A 92 -10.24 -2.36 2.55
N ASP A 93 -11.54 -2.51 2.32
CA ASP A 93 -12.24 -1.82 1.23
C ASP A 93 -12.08 -0.29 1.37
N ALA A 94 -12.26 0.22 2.58
CA ALA A 94 -12.07 1.64 2.88
C ALA A 94 -10.61 2.10 2.69
N ALA A 95 -9.63 1.29 3.12
CA ALA A 95 -8.20 1.60 3.02
C ALA A 95 -7.73 1.64 1.57
N MET A 96 -8.20 0.70 0.73
CA MET A 96 -7.89 0.69 -0.70
C MET A 96 -8.51 1.88 -1.42
N GLU A 97 -9.75 2.28 -1.09
CA GLU A 97 -10.33 3.53 -1.63
C GLU A 97 -9.56 4.77 -1.17
N ALA A 98 -9.12 4.80 0.10
CA ALA A 98 -8.25 5.84 0.62
C ALA A 98 -6.95 5.97 -0.19
N VAL A 99 -6.31 4.84 -0.53
CA VAL A 99 -5.13 4.81 -1.40
C VAL A 99 -5.46 5.38 -2.78
N VAL A 100 -6.50 4.88 -3.44
CA VAL A 100 -6.91 5.36 -4.78
C VAL A 100 -7.15 6.86 -4.77
N ARG A 101 -7.88 7.38 -3.78
CA ARG A 101 -8.16 8.81 -3.66
C ARG A 101 -6.92 9.66 -3.42
N THR A 102 -6.02 9.14 -2.60
CA THR A 102 -4.76 9.81 -2.28
C THR A 102 -3.88 9.93 -3.52
N VAL A 103 -3.75 8.86 -4.31
CA VAL A 103 -2.87 8.86 -5.49
C VAL A 103 -3.49 9.54 -6.71
N THR A 104 -4.82 9.57 -6.81
CA THR A 104 -5.55 10.24 -7.91
C THR A 104 -5.98 11.66 -7.57
N CYS A 105 -5.72 12.15 -6.36
CA CYS A 105 -6.16 13.45 -5.87
C CYS A 105 -7.68 13.69 -6.01
N SER A 106 -8.49 12.62 -5.95
CA SER A 106 -9.94 12.66 -6.20
C SER A 106 -10.79 12.95 -4.95
N GLY A 107 -10.16 13.14 -3.79
CA GLY A 107 -10.86 13.54 -2.57
C GLY A 107 -10.11 13.22 -1.28
N PRO A 108 -10.74 13.48 -0.12
CA PRO A 108 -10.14 13.17 1.17
C PRO A 108 -10.03 11.66 1.39
N ARG A 109 -8.97 11.27 2.12
CA ARG A 109 -8.70 9.89 2.56
C ARG A 109 -9.81 9.36 3.48
N LEU A 110 -10.30 10.21 4.39
CA LEU A 110 -11.44 9.89 5.25
C LEU A 110 -12.72 10.19 4.49
N LEU A 111 -13.55 9.16 4.33
CA LEU A 111 -14.89 9.33 3.77
C LEU A 111 -15.75 10.17 4.74
N PRO A 112 -16.52 11.16 4.26
CA PRO A 112 -17.53 11.82 5.07
C PRO A 112 -18.52 10.77 5.59
N ARG A 113 -18.84 10.83 6.89
CA ARG A 113 -19.90 10.01 7.53
C ARG A 113 -21.23 10.28 6.80
N PRO A 114 -22.08 9.28 6.54
CA PRO A 114 -23.02 9.36 5.43
C PRO A 114 -24.20 10.27 5.77
N GLN A 115 -24.39 11.32 4.97
CA GLN A 115 -25.72 11.84 4.68
C GLN A 115 -26.17 11.44 3.27
N ASN A 116 -25.24 11.18 2.34
CA ASN A 116 -25.51 10.59 1.01
C ASN A 116 -24.33 9.67 0.61
N ALA A 117 -24.59 8.37 0.60
CA ALA A 117 -23.60 7.30 0.79
C ALA A 117 -22.76 6.95 -0.46
N PHE A 118 -21.51 7.42 -0.51
CA PHE A 118 -20.49 6.75 -1.32
C PHE A 118 -20.10 5.44 -0.62
N GLN A 119 -20.55 4.30 -1.15
CA GLN A 119 -20.07 3.01 -0.69
C GLN A 119 -18.71 2.71 -1.34
N PRO A 120 -17.66 2.39 -0.55
CA PRO A 120 -16.39 1.91 -1.10
C PRO A 120 -16.62 0.70 -2.00
N ARG A 121 -15.87 0.60 -3.10
CA ARG A 121 -15.85 -0.63 -3.91
C ARG A 121 -15.39 -1.80 -3.05
N LYS A 122 -15.80 -3.01 -3.42
CA LYS A 122 -15.27 -4.21 -2.77
C LYS A 122 -13.91 -4.55 -3.34
N TRP A 123 -12.94 -4.77 -2.46
CA TRP A 123 -11.59 -5.14 -2.84
C TRP A 123 -11.36 -6.59 -2.47
N GLN A 124 -10.88 -7.42 -3.39
CA GLN A 124 -10.63 -8.83 -3.10
C GLN A 124 -9.18 -9.18 -3.40
N GLN A 125 -8.60 -10.01 -2.53
CA GLN A 125 -7.29 -10.59 -2.81
C GLN A 125 -7.42 -11.53 -4.01
N ARG A 126 -6.52 -11.37 -4.98
CA ARG A 126 -6.46 -12.24 -6.14
C ARG A 126 -6.18 -13.67 -5.68
N THR A 127 -6.96 -14.62 -6.16
CA THR A 127 -6.78 -16.05 -5.89
C THR A 127 -5.64 -16.63 -6.74
N GLY A 128 -5.06 -17.74 -6.29
CA GLY A 128 -4.02 -18.49 -7.00
C GLY A 128 -2.57 -18.09 -6.72
N PHE A 129 -1.64 -18.66 -7.50
CA PHE A 129 -0.20 -18.48 -7.31
C PHE A 129 0.21 -17.00 -7.42
N ARG A 130 0.98 -16.51 -6.44
CA ARG A 130 1.39 -15.09 -6.29
C ARG A 130 0.24 -14.09 -6.10
N GLY A 131 -0.96 -14.57 -5.74
CA GLY A 131 -2.13 -13.75 -5.45
C GLY A 131 -2.08 -13.02 -4.11
N ALA A 132 -1.36 -13.58 -3.12
CA ALA A 132 -1.24 -13.01 -1.79
C ALA A 132 -0.74 -11.55 -1.81
N GLY A 133 -1.48 -10.65 -1.16
CA GLY A 133 -1.19 -9.22 -1.12
C GLY A 133 -1.47 -8.45 -2.41
N ARG A 134 -2.13 -9.06 -3.40
CA ARG A 134 -2.61 -8.37 -4.60
C ARG A 134 -4.11 -8.18 -4.51
N TYR A 135 -4.56 -6.95 -4.26
CA TYR A 135 -5.97 -6.63 -4.18
C TYR A 135 -6.47 -6.03 -5.48
N LEU A 136 -7.64 -6.47 -5.91
CA LEU A 136 -8.34 -6.02 -7.11
C LEU A 136 -9.72 -5.48 -6.71
N PRO A 137 -10.18 -4.37 -7.30
CA PRO A 137 -11.56 -3.97 -7.14
C PRO A 137 -12.48 -4.96 -7.86
N ASP A 138 -13.65 -5.20 -7.30
CA ASP A 138 -14.75 -5.97 -7.88
C ASP A 138 -15.07 -5.61 -9.33
N THR A 139 -14.97 -4.33 -9.69
CA THR A 139 -15.16 -3.84 -11.07
C THR A 139 -14.15 -4.39 -12.08
N SER A 140 -13.04 -4.96 -11.62
CA SER A 140 -11.95 -5.48 -12.46
C SER A 140 -11.87 -7.00 -12.49
N ILE A 141 -12.65 -7.69 -11.66
CA ILE A 141 -12.68 -9.16 -11.64
C ILE A 141 -13.58 -9.60 -12.80
N PRO A 142 -13.06 -10.34 -13.79
CA PRO A 142 -13.90 -10.89 -14.84
C PRO A 142 -14.94 -11.83 -14.22
N HIS A 143 -16.20 -11.72 -14.63
CA HIS A 143 -17.30 -12.58 -14.13
C HIS A 143 -17.02 -14.09 -14.24
N SER A 144 -16.04 -14.51 -15.05
CA SER A 144 -15.61 -15.89 -15.21
C SER A 144 -14.81 -16.47 -14.04
N MET A 145 -14.33 -15.66 -13.07
CA MET A 145 -13.60 -16.17 -11.89
C MET A 145 -14.47 -16.33 -10.63
N ASN A 146 -15.77 -16.03 -10.71
CA ASN A 146 -16.69 -16.20 -9.57
C ASN A 146 -17.20 -17.66 -9.39
N GLY A 147 -16.72 -18.62 -10.19
CA GLY A 147 -17.30 -19.97 -10.27
C GLY A 147 -16.38 -21.16 -9.96
N GLU A 148 -15.08 -20.97 -9.69
CA GLU A 148 -14.14 -22.09 -9.47
C GLU A 148 -13.67 -22.18 -8.02
N ALA A 149 -14.59 -22.31 -7.08
CA ALA A 149 -14.25 -22.62 -5.69
C ALA A 149 -15.12 -23.74 -5.07
N ASP A 150 -15.84 -24.52 -5.89
CA ASP A 150 -16.78 -25.51 -5.35
C ASP A 150 -16.87 -26.82 -6.17
N THR A 151 -15.74 -27.34 -6.64
CA THR A 151 -15.62 -28.74 -7.10
C THR A 151 -14.15 -29.16 -7.06
N ASP A 152 -13.62 -29.59 -5.90
CA ASP A 152 -12.45 -30.49 -5.84
C ASP A 152 -12.24 -31.07 -4.42
N LEU A 153 -13.33 -31.48 -3.77
CA LEU A 153 -13.31 -32.30 -2.56
C LEU A 153 -14.45 -33.33 -2.62
N ALA A 154 -14.43 -34.15 -3.68
CA ALA A 154 -15.17 -35.41 -3.73
C ALA A 154 -14.52 -36.36 -4.74
N MET A 155 -13.40 -36.97 -4.35
CA MET A 155 -12.99 -38.33 -4.74
C MET A 155 -12.02 -38.90 -3.71
#